data_AF-A0A5N8HAC5-F1
#
_entry.id   AF-A0A5N8HAC5-F1
#
_cell.length_a   1.000
_cell.length_b   1.000
_cell.length_c   1.000
_cell.angle_alpha   90.00
_cell.angle_beta   90.00
_cell.angle_gamma   90.00
#
_symmetry.space_group_name_H-M   'P 1'
#
loop_
_entity.id
_entity.type
_entity.pdbx_description
1 polymer ?
#
loop_
_entity_poly.entity_id
_entity_poly.type
_entity_poly.pdbx_seq_one_letter_code
_entity_poly.pdbx_strand_id
1 'polypeptide(L)'
;MTQTSAFHFESLVWDWPIAIYLFLIGISAGLVTLAVLLRRFYPQAGGADSTLLRTTLIVGPGAVILGLLILVFHLTRPWTFWKLMFHYSFTSVMSMGVMLFQLYMVVLVLWLAKIFEHDLLALQQRWLPKLG
;
A
#
# COMPACT_ATOMS: atom_id res chain seq x y z
N MET A 1 14.06 35.11 -19.40
CA MET A 1 12.76 34.42 -19.47
C MET A 1 12.54 33.71 -18.14
N THR A 2 11.83 34.35 -17.22
CA THR A 2 11.47 33.81 -15.91
C THR A 2 10.39 32.76 -16.11
N GLN A 3 10.75 31.49 -16.00
CA GLN A 3 9.78 30.40 -15.89
C GLN A 3 9.07 30.53 -14.54
N THR A 4 7.94 31.25 -14.53
CA THR A 4 6.96 31.22 -13.45
C THR A 4 6.33 29.83 -13.43
N SER A 5 6.95 28.90 -12.71
CA SER A 5 6.31 27.62 -12.39
C SER A 5 5.16 27.91 -11.42
N ALA A 6 3.93 27.96 -11.95
CA ALA A 6 2.70 28.34 -11.25
C ALA A 6 2.34 27.51 -10.01
N PHE A 7 3.16 26.51 -9.64
CA PHE A 7 2.94 25.59 -8.53
C PHE A 7 4.15 25.40 -7.60
N HIS A 8 5.24 26.16 -7.79
CA HIS A 8 6.39 26.13 -6.88
C HIS A 8 6.42 27.43 -6.06
N PHE A 9 5.89 27.36 -4.84
CA PHE A 9 6.02 28.42 -3.83
C PHE A 9 7.00 27.96 -2.75
N GLU A 10 7.72 28.89 -2.10
CA GLU A 10 8.70 28.56 -1.05
C GLU A 10 8.12 27.78 0.14
N SER A 11 6.78 27.77 0.30
CA SER A 11 6.06 27.01 1.32
C SER A 11 5.65 25.59 0.88
N LEU A 12 5.98 25.15 -0.32
CA LEU A 12 5.67 23.79 -0.79
C LEU A 12 6.64 22.80 -0.13
N VAL A 13 6.23 22.28 1.02
CA VAL A 13 7.04 21.35 1.84
C VAL A 13 7.18 19.97 1.17
N TRP A 14 6.39 19.67 0.14
CA TRP A 14 6.37 18.35 -0.51
C TRP A 14 6.87 18.41 -1.96
N ASP A 15 7.94 17.68 -2.22
CA ASP A 15 8.49 17.49 -3.56
C ASP A 15 7.59 16.61 -4.44
N TRP A 16 7.69 16.80 -5.76
CA TRP A 16 6.94 16.03 -6.76
C TRP A 16 7.04 14.48 -6.64
N PRO A 17 8.12 13.85 -6.14
CA PRO A 17 8.15 12.39 -5.95
C PRO A 17 7.15 11.92 -4.89
N ILE A 18 6.85 12.75 -3.89
CA ILE A 18 5.86 12.43 -2.86
C ILE A 18 4.46 12.34 -3.48
N ALA A 19 4.16 13.21 -4.45
CA ALA A 19 2.88 13.16 -5.16
C ALA A 19 2.71 11.86 -5.96
N ILE A 20 3.78 11.37 -6.62
CA ILE A 20 3.76 10.10 -7.35
C ILE A 20 3.54 8.93 -6.38
N TYR A 21 4.23 8.94 -5.24
CA TYR A 21 4.03 7.94 -4.19
C TYR A 21 2.57 7.88 -3.72
N LEU A 22 2.00 9.03 -3.34
CA LEU A 22 0.62 9.11 -2.85
C LEU A 22 -0.37 8.66 -3.93
N PHE A 23 -0.10 8.99 -5.19
CA PHE A 23 -0.92 8.55 -6.32
C PHE A 23 -0.87 7.03 -6.53
N LEU A 24 0.32 6.42 -6.50
CA LEU A 24 0.49 4.97 -6.63
C LEU A 24 -0.21 4.22 -5.49
N ILE A 25 -0.10 4.71 -4.26
CA ILE A 25 -0.84 4.15 -3.13
C ILE A 25 -2.34 4.33 -3.29
N GLY A 26 -2.80 5.48 -3.79
CA GLY A 26 -4.21 5.73 -4.09
C GLY A 26 -4.77 4.73 -5.10
N ILE A 27 -4.05 4.45 -6.18
CA ILE A 27 -4.43 3.42 -7.17
C ILE A 27 -4.52 2.05 -6.51
N SER A 28 -3.50 1.67 -5.74
CA SER A 28 -3.46 0.40 -5.01
C SER A 28 -4.68 0.25 -4.09
N ALA A 29 -4.92 1.24 -3.23
CA ALA A 29 -6.01 1.23 -2.26
C ALA A 29 -7.38 1.21 -2.96
N GLY A 30 -7.53 1.95 -4.06
CA GLY A 30 -8.74 1.96 -4.87
C GLY A 30 -9.06 0.58 -5.48
N LEU A 31 -8.06 -0.06 -6.11
CA LEU A 31 -8.23 -1.39 -6.69
C LEU A 31 -8.53 -2.46 -5.63
N VAL A 32 -7.80 -2.44 -4.51
CA VAL A 32 -8.03 -3.36 -3.39
C VAL A 32 -9.43 -3.17 -2.81
N THR A 33 -9.86 -1.93 -2.61
CA THR A 33 -11.22 -1.63 -2.13
C THR A 33 -12.28 -2.14 -3.10
N LEU A 34 -12.12 -1.89 -4.41
CA LEU A 34 -13.04 -2.41 -5.44
C LEU A 34 -13.08 -3.93 -5.43
N ALA A 35 -11.94 -4.61 -5.32
CA ALA A 35 -11.88 -6.06 -5.28
C ALA A 35 -12.51 -6.64 -4.01
N VAL A 36 -12.33 -6.01 -2.84
CA VAL A 36 -13.04 -6.36 -1.60
C VAL A 36 -14.55 -6.22 -1.79
N LEU A 37 -14.97 -5.08 -2.33
CA LEU A 37 -16.38 -4.71 -2.47
C LEU A 37 -17.11 -5.64 -3.44
N LEU A 38 -16.49 -5.93 -4.59
CA LEU A 38 -17.03 -6.88 -5.57
C LEU A 38 -17.10 -8.29 -5.02
N ARG A 39 -16.09 -8.76 -4.27
CA ARG A 39 -16.16 -10.06 -3.61
C ARG A 39 -17.26 -10.11 -2.53
N ARG A 40 -17.61 -8.98 -1.93
CA ARG A 40 -18.70 -8.87 -0.95
C ARG A 40 -20.08 -8.87 -1.59
N PHE A 41 -20.29 -8.12 -2.67
CA PHE A 41 -21.61 -7.97 -3.30
C PHE A 41 -21.89 -8.99 -4.40
N TYR A 42 -20.87 -9.44 -5.12
CA TYR A 42 -20.98 -10.38 -6.24
C TYR A 42 -20.00 -11.55 -6.08
N PRO A 43 -20.25 -12.49 -5.15
CA PRO A 43 -19.34 -13.60 -4.85
C PRO A 43 -19.00 -14.47 -6.07
N GLN A 44 -19.92 -14.59 -7.03
CA GLN A 44 -19.73 -15.37 -8.26
C GLN A 44 -18.82 -14.68 -9.29
N ALA A 45 -18.77 -13.34 -9.31
CA ALA A 45 -17.91 -12.56 -10.20
C ALA A 45 -16.60 -12.11 -9.55
N GLY A 46 -16.51 -12.19 -8.21
CA GLY A 46 -15.33 -11.86 -7.40
C GLY A 46 -14.45 -13.05 -7.03
N GLY A 47 -14.55 -14.16 -7.77
CA GLY A 47 -13.71 -15.34 -7.59
C GLY A 47 -12.24 -15.10 -7.97
N ALA A 48 -11.35 -15.99 -7.53
CA ALA A 48 -9.91 -16.01 -7.82
C ALA A 48 -9.57 -15.91 -9.33
N ASP A 49 -10.49 -16.35 -10.19
CA ASP A 49 -10.34 -16.32 -11.65
C ASP A 49 -10.79 -15.01 -12.32
N SER A 50 -11.36 -14.08 -11.57
CA SER A 50 -11.76 -12.80 -12.15
C SER A 50 -10.55 -11.96 -12.55
N THR A 51 -10.55 -11.44 -13.79
CA THR A 51 -9.49 -10.59 -14.33
C THR A 51 -9.21 -9.38 -13.43
N LEU A 52 -10.24 -8.85 -12.78
CA LEU A 52 -10.10 -7.75 -11.84
C LEU A 52 -9.34 -8.15 -10.57
N LEU A 53 -9.66 -9.30 -9.97
CA LEU A 53 -8.97 -9.75 -8.76
C LEU A 53 -7.51 -10.09 -9.07
N ARG A 54 -7.23 -10.75 -10.19
CA ARG A 54 -5.87 -11.04 -10.67
C ARG A 54 -5.07 -9.76 -10.92
N THR A 55 -5.67 -8.78 -11.58
CA THR A 55 -5.05 -7.46 -11.79
C THR A 55 -4.78 -6.78 -10.44
N THR A 56 -5.73 -6.81 -9.51
CA THR A 56 -5.58 -6.19 -8.19
C THR A 56 -4.50 -6.88 -7.35
N LEU A 57 -4.37 -8.20 -7.46
CA LEU A 57 -3.34 -9.00 -6.80
C LEU A 57 -1.91 -8.64 -7.24
N ILE A 58 -1.73 -8.20 -8.48
CA ILE A 58 -0.42 -7.80 -9.02
C ILE A 58 -0.21 -6.30 -8.83
N VAL A 59 -1.18 -5.49 -9.27
CA VAL A 59 -1.09 -4.03 -9.29
C VAL A 59 -1.17 -3.45 -7.89
N GLY A 60 -1.98 -4.02 -6.99
CA GLY A 60 -2.11 -3.55 -5.61
C GLY A 60 -0.77 -3.58 -4.87
N PRO A 61 -0.17 -4.76 -4.65
CA PRO A 61 1.15 -4.87 -4.04
C PRO A 61 2.24 -4.19 -4.85
N GLY A 62 2.22 -4.32 -6.19
CA GLY A 62 3.24 -3.74 -7.06
C GLY A 62 3.31 -2.21 -6.95
N ALA A 63 2.17 -1.52 -6.97
CA ALA A 63 2.12 -0.07 -6.83
C ALA A 63 2.60 0.40 -5.45
N VAL A 64 2.33 -0.37 -4.39
CA VAL A 64 2.80 -0.06 -3.02
C VAL A 64 4.31 -0.22 -2.91
N ILE A 65 4.87 -1.30 -3.45
CA ILE A 65 6.31 -1.55 -3.46
C ILE A 65 7.02 -0.43 -4.23
N LEU A 66 6.53 -0.09 -5.42
CA LEU A 66 7.09 1.00 -6.23
C LEU A 66 7.01 2.34 -5.50
N GLY A 67 5.86 2.65 -4.88
CA GLY A 67 5.70 3.85 -4.07
C GLY A 67 6.70 3.90 -2.91
N LEU A 68 6.81 2.80 -2.15
CA LEU A 68 7.76 2.68 -1.04
C LEU A 68 9.20 2.89 -1.48
N LEU A 69 9.61 2.29 -2.60
CA LEU A 69 10.94 2.46 -3.15
C LEU A 69 11.23 3.93 -3.45
N ILE A 70 10.32 4.61 -4.15
CA ILE A 70 10.44 6.05 -4.46
C ILE A 70 10.60 6.85 -3.16
N LEU A 71 9.79 6.55 -2.15
CA LEU A 71 9.80 7.27 -0.88
C LEU A 71 11.10 7.04 -0.08
N VAL A 72 11.58 5.80 -0.04
CA VAL A 72 12.83 5.43 0.63
C VAL A 72 14.05 6.09 -0.04
N PHE A 73 14.09 6.10 -1.38
CA PHE A 73 15.17 6.76 -2.12
C PHE A 73 15.10 8.28 -2.01
N HIS A 74 13.90 8.87 -2.05
CA HIS A 74 13.71 10.31 -1.91
C HIS A 74 14.17 10.84 -0.55
N LEU A 75 13.95 10.09 0.55
CA LEU A 75 14.41 10.50 1.87
C LEU A 75 15.94 10.41 2.05
N THR A 76 16.70 9.88 1.09
CA THR A 76 18.17 9.71 1.08
C THR A 76 18.77 8.97 2.29
N ARG A 77 17.94 8.49 3.23
CA ARG A 77 18.35 7.76 4.43
C ARG A 77 17.45 6.56 4.70
N PRO A 78 17.61 5.46 3.93
CA PRO A 78 16.77 4.26 4.03
C PRO A 78 16.79 3.64 5.44
N TRP A 79 17.94 3.70 6.12
CA TRP A 79 18.11 3.07 7.43
C TRP A 79 17.37 3.79 8.56
N THR A 80 17.21 5.12 8.47
CA THR A 80 16.43 5.90 9.44
C THR A 80 14.94 5.91 9.14
N PHE A 81 14.53 5.54 7.92
CA PHE A 81 13.11 5.52 7.54
C PHE A 81 12.28 4.64 8.49
N TRP A 82 12.78 3.45 8.82
CA TRP A 82 12.09 2.55 9.75
C TRP A 82 11.97 3.11 11.17
N LYS A 83 12.91 3.96 11.63
CA LYS A 83 12.78 4.65 12.92
C LYS A 83 11.67 5.69 12.89
N LEU A 84 11.50 6.38 11.75
CA LEU A 84 10.40 7.32 11.54
C LEU A 84 9.03 6.64 11.67
N MET A 85 8.96 5.35 11.33
CA MET A 85 7.73 4.55 11.46
C MET A 85 7.33 4.25 12.91
N PHE A 86 8.09 4.65 13.95
CA PHE A 86 7.68 4.47 15.36
C PHE A 86 7.56 5.77 16.15
N HIS A 87 7.92 6.91 15.55
CA HIS A 87 7.82 8.22 16.18
C HIS A 87 6.65 9.01 15.59
N TYR A 88 5.51 8.99 16.27
CA TYR A 88 4.28 9.62 15.78
C TYR A 88 3.91 10.89 16.54
N SER A 89 3.37 11.88 15.81
CA SER A 89 2.68 13.05 16.35
C SER A 89 1.40 13.31 15.56
N PHE A 90 0.25 13.37 16.23
CA PHE A 90 -1.04 13.63 15.57
C PHE A 90 -1.19 15.07 15.03
N THR A 91 -0.31 15.99 15.42
CA THR A 91 -0.35 17.38 14.95
C THR A 91 0.40 17.58 13.63
N SER A 92 1.18 16.58 13.19
CA SER A 92 1.97 16.64 11.96
C SER A 92 1.31 15.85 10.84
N VAL A 93 1.11 16.52 9.70
CA VAL A 93 0.58 15.89 8.47
C VAL A 93 1.47 14.74 8.00
N MET A 94 2.79 14.88 8.14
CA MET A 94 3.74 13.83 7.78
C MET A 94 3.53 12.55 8.60
N SER A 95 3.35 12.69 9.92
CA SER A 95 3.11 11.57 10.82
C SER A 95 1.74 10.92 10.58
N MET A 96 0.70 11.71 10.31
CA MET A 96 -0.61 11.17 9.94
C MET A 96 -0.52 10.31 8.66
N GLY A 97 0.26 10.76 7.67
CA GLY A 97 0.53 9.99 6.45
C GLY A 97 1.21 8.64 6.75
N VAL A 98 2.23 8.62 7.60
CA VAL A 98 2.92 7.38 7.99
C VAL A 98 1.98 6.43 8.74
N MET A 99 1.13 6.93 9.63
CA MET A 99 0.14 6.11 10.35
C MET A 99 -0.89 5.51 9.39
N LEU A 100 -1.44 6.30 8.46
CA LEU A 100 -2.39 5.82 7.47
C LEU A 100 -1.76 4.77 6.55
N PHE A 101 -0.51 5.00 6.15
CA PHE A 101 0.28 4.05 5.38
C PHE A 101 0.46 2.73 6.13
N GLN A 102 0.81 2.78 7.42
CA GLN A 102 0.97 1.59 8.26
C GLN A 102 -0.34 0.80 8.37
N LEU A 103 -1.46 1.50 8.61
CA LEU A 103 -2.78 0.89 8.66
C LEU A 103 -3.14 0.23 7.32
N TYR A 104 -2.89 0.91 6.21
CA TYR A 104 -3.16 0.38 4.88
C TYR A 104 -2.35 -0.89 4.60
N MET A 105 -1.06 -0.92 4.95
CA MET A 105 -0.22 -2.11 4.81
C MET A 105 -0.77 -3.30 5.59
N VAL A 106 -1.24 -3.09 6.83
CA VAL A 106 -1.88 -4.15 7.63
C VAL A 106 -3.14 -4.67 6.92
N VAL A 107 -4.00 -3.77 6.46
CA VAL A 107 -5.23 -4.15 5.73
C VAL A 107 -4.91 -4.91 4.45
N LEU A 108 -3.91 -4.46 3.68
CA LEU A 108 -3.47 -5.12 2.45
C LEU A 108 -2.96 -6.54 2.72
N VAL A 109 -2.13 -6.72 3.76
CA VAL A 109 -1.62 -8.04 4.15
C VAL A 109 -2.74 -8.96 4.61
N LEU A 110 -3.66 -8.48 5.44
CA LEU A 110 -4.84 -9.26 5.87
C LEU A 110 -5.71 -9.66 4.69
N TRP A 111 -5.90 -8.74 3.73
CA TRP A 111 -6.69 -9.01 2.53
C TRP A 111 -6.02 -10.05 1.62
N LEU A 112 -4.71 -9.95 1.40
CA LEU A 112 -3.94 -10.96 0.67
C LEU A 112 -4.00 -12.31 1.38
N ALA A 113 -3.84 -12.34 2.71
CA ALA A 113 -3.95 -13.56 3.50
C ALA A 113 -5.32 -14.23 3.36
N LYS A 114 -6.40 -13.43 3.32
CA LYS A 114 -7.76 -13.95 3.06
C LYS A 114 -7.95 -14.47 1.64
N ILE A 115 -7.21 -13.97 0.65
CA ILE A 115 -7.27 -14.49 -0.72
C ILE A 115 -6.56 -15.83 -0.80
N PHE A 116 -5.34 -15.89 -0.28
CA PHE A 116 -4.48 -17.07 -0.29
C PHE A 116 -4.71 -17.97 0.92
N GLU A 117 -5.84 -17.86 1.60
CA GLU A 117 -6.13 -18.61 2.84
C GLU A 117 -5.94 -20.11 2.65
N HIS A 118 -6.37 -20.66 1.51
CA HIS A 118 -6.23 -22.08 1.19
C HIS A 118 -4.77 -22.49 1.00
N ASP A 119 -3.97 -21.69 0.29
CA ASP A 119 -2.54 -21.94 0.08
C ASP A 119 -1.74 -21.75 1.38
N LEU A 120 -2.13 -20.76 2.20
CA LEU A 120 -1.54 -20.51 3.52
C LEU A 120 -1.86 -21.62 4.51
N LEU A 121 -3.09 -22.14 4.50
CA LEU A 121 -3.47 -23.30 5.32
C LEU A 121 -2.73 -24.56 4.85
N ALA A 122 -2.56 -24.76 3.54
CA ALA A 122 -1.75 -25.86 3.01
C ALA A 122 -0.27 -25.73 3.39
N LEU A 123 0.28 -24.50 3.36
CA LEU A 123 1.66 -24.23 3.77
C LEU A 123 1.84 -24.37 5.29
N GLN A 124 0.86 -23.91 6.08
CA GLN A 124 0.82 -24.08 7.53
C GLN A 124 0.78 -25.56 7.89
N GLN A 125 -0.06 -26.37 7.24
CA GLN A 125 -0.11 -27.81 7.49
C GLN A 125 1.20 -28.52 7.09
N ARG A 126 1.94 -27.97 6.11
CA ARG A 126 3.23 -28.50 5.66
C ARG A 126 4.38 -28.15 6.60
N TRP A 127 4.34 -27.00 7.28
CA TRP A 127 5.42 -26.52 8.15
C TRP A 127 5.13 -26.64 9.65
N LEU A 128 3.86 -26.63 10.05
CA LEU A 128 3.37 -26.88 11.40
C LEU A 128 2.50 -28.14 11.36
N PRO A 129 3.10 -29.34 11.51
CA PRO A 129 2.30 -30.53 11.77
C PRO A 129 1.47 -30.26 13.02
N LYS A 130 0.17 -30.56 12.94
CA LYS A 130 -0.81 -30.39 14.02
C LYS A 130 -0.17 -30.80 15.35
N LEU A 131 0.10 -29.83 16.23
CA LEU A 131 0.24 -30.14 17.64
C LEU A 131 -1.14 -30.67 18.06
N GLY A 132 -1.17 -31.98 18.33
CA GLY A 132 -2.38 -32.76 18.58
C GLY A 132 -3.22 -32.25 19.74
#